data_AF-D6ZJQ6-F1
#
_entry.id   AF-D6ZJQ6-F1
#
_cell.length_a   1.000
_cell.length_b   1.000
_cell.length_c   1.000
_cell.angle_alpha   90.00
_cell.angle_beta   90.00
_cell.angle_gamma   90.00
#
_symmetry.space_group_name_H-M   'P 1'
#
loop_
_entity.id
_entity.type
_entity.pdbx_description
1 polymer ?
#
loop_
_entity_poly.entity_id
_entity_poly.type
_entity_poly.pdbx_seq_one_letter_code
_entity_poly.pdbx_strand_id
1 'polypeptide(L)'
;MELVLLTAVVLLGTCVQGLAGMGFGMIAVPVLVVAAGAHYGILWGNICGGLVTLLLFVTGFRDINWYRFRLLMFSALPALFATVVTLRFVPDRTFSIFVGIIMLAMVFFSIFAPRFRAIPVFSGSLIFGFLGGMMSALVAQSGPVMAAYSQTTRWTQREFAATLQPLFLCFNVIVVTSKVWFGGQNAVLTSLPAPTIAAILGAILVGTVVARWLKKFVKPQWARNLALALATFGALRVIISVCFPGLP
;
A
#
# COMPACT_ATOMS: atom_id res chain seq x y z
N MET A 1 -21.53 8.99 -9.94
CA MET A 1 -20.14 9.33 -10.33
C MET A 1 -19.11 8.68 -9.40
N GLU A 2 -19.33 8.69 -8.10
CA GLU A 2 -18.39 8.11 -7.10
C GLU A 2 -18.07 6.63 -7.31
N LEU A 3 -19.07 5.79 -7.61
CA LEU A 3 -18.88 4.37 -7.88
C LEU A 3 -17.95 4.11 -9.08
N VAL A 4 -18.13 4.85 -10.18
CA VAL A 4 -17.33 4.71 -11.39
C VAL A 4 -15.88 5.11 -11.11
N LEU A 5 -15.68 6.21 -10.39
CA LEU A 5 -14.36 6.68 -9.97
C LEU A 5 -13.64 5.64 -9.10
N LEU A 6 -14.30 5.15 -8.04
CA LEU A 6 -13.73 4.14 -7.14
C LEU A 6 -13.34 2.87 -7.90
N THR A 7 -14.23 2.38 -8.76
CA THR A 7 -14.00 1.18 -9.57
C THR A 7 -12.82 1.38 -10.51
N ALA A 8 -12.74 2.53 -11.20
CA ALA A 8 -11.65 2.84 -12.12
C ALA A 8 -10.30 2.96 -11.38
N VAL A 9 -10.27 3.62 -10.23
CA VAL A 9 -9.05 3.81 -9.45
C VAL A 9 -8.57 2.49 -8.85
N VAL A 10 -9.47 1.64 -8.34
CA VAL A 10 -9.14 0.28 -7.86
C VAL A 10 -8.60 -0.59 -9.00
N LEU A 11 -9.22 -0.53 -10.18
CA LEU A 11 -8.76 -1.24 -11.37
C LEU A 11 -7.35 -0.77 -11.77
N LEU A 12 -7.13 0.54 -11.86
CA LEU A 12 -5.83 1.13 -12.18
C LEU A 12 -4.77 0.76 -11.13
N GLY A 13 -5.10 0.88 -9.85
CA GLY A 13 -4.23 0.50 -8.74
C GLY A 13 -3.83 -0.97 -8.79
N THR A 14 -4.79 -1.85 -9.12
CA THR A 14 -4.55 -3.29 -9.29
C THR A 14 -3.65 -3.56 -10.49
N CYS A 15 -3.90 -2.91 -11.63
CA CYS A 15 -3.06 -3.02 -12.83
C CYS A 15 -1.61 -2.61 -12.55
N VAL A 16 -1.44 -1.46 -11.92
CA VAL A 16 -0.13 -0.92 -11.55
C VAL A 16 0.58 -1.83 -10.56
N GLN A 17 -0.10 -2.32 -9.52
CA GLN A 17 0.49 -3.27 -8.59
C GLN A 17 0.86 -4.58 -9.26
N GLY A 18 0.03 -5.09 -10.16
CA GLY A 18 0.34 -6.28 -10.94
C GLY A 18 1.61 -6.09 -11.76
N LEU A 19 1.76 -4.97 -12.47
CA LEU A 19 2.90 -4.68 -13.33
C LEU A 19 4.20 -4.39 -12.56
N ALA A 20 4.14 -3.53 -11.54
CA ALA A 20 5.31 -3.05 -10.80
C ALA A 20 5.66 -3.90 -9.56
N GLY A 21 4.73 -4.74 -9.09
CA GLY A 21 4.82 -5.47 -7.82
C GLY A 21 4.31 -4.65 -6.61
N MET A 22 4.03 -3.36 -6.79
CA MET A 22 3.57 -2.42 -5.76
C MET A 22 2.73 -1.30 -6.39
N GLY A 23 1.97 -0.56 -5.58
CA GLY A 23 1.39 0.72 -6.01
C GLY A 23 -0.12 0.82 -6.03
N PHE A 24 -0.85 -0.22 -5.65
CA PHE A 24 -2.28 -0.09 -5.35
C PHE A 24 -2.52 0.97 -4.30
N GLY A 25 -1.77 0.92 -3.19
CA GLY A 25 -1.87 1.89 -2.09
C GLY A 25 -1.69 3.34 -2.57
N MET A 26 -0.77 3.56 -3.51
CA MET A 26 -0.47 4.88 -4.08
C MET A 26 -1.64 5.51 -4.84
N ILE A 27 -2.50 4.68 -5.40
CA ILE A 27 -3.55 5.11 -6.33
C ILE A 27 -4.90 5.04 -5.65
N ALA A 28 -5.22 3.90 -5.04
CA ALA A 28 -6.55 3.62 -4.50
C ALA A 28 -6.78 4.19 -3.11
N VAL A 29 -5.77 4.19 -2.23
CA VAL A 29 -5.99 4.57 -0.82
C VAL A 29 -6.44 6.02 -0.65
N PRO A 30 -5.87 7.04 -1.33
CA PRO A 30 -6.35 8.41 -1.19
C PRO A 30 -7.84 8.55 -1.52
N VAL A 31 -8.31 7.89 -2.58
CA VAL A 31 -9.71 7.92 -3.01
C VAL A 31 -10.61 7.15 -2.03
N LEU A 32 -10.14 6.00 -1.52
CA LEU A 32 -10.84 5.23 -0.49
C LEU A 32 -10.95 6.01 0.83
N VAL A 33 -9.93 6.79 1.19
CA VAL A 33 -9.95 7.67 2.37
C VAL A 33 -10.97 8.80 2.21
N VAL A 34 -11.09 9.38 1.03
CA VAL A 34 -12.13 10.39 0.76
C VAL A 34 -13.53 9.76 0.81
N ALA A 35 -13.71 8.56 0.26
CA ALA A 35 -15.03 7.91 0.18
C ALA A 35 -15.52 7.31 1.52
N ALA A 36 -14.63 6.69 2.30
CA ALA A 36 -14.98 5.97 3.53
C ALA A 36 -14.45 6.62 4.82
N GLY A 37 -13.73 7.74 4.71
CA GLY A 37 -13.00 8.35 5.83
C GLY A 37 -11.63 7.71 6.06
N ALA A 38 -10.75 8.37 6.83
CA ALA A 38 -9.36 7.94 7.01
C ALA A 38 -9.25 6.52 7.60
N HIS A 39 -9.98 6.22 8.67
CA HIS A 39 -9.90 4.92 9.35
C HIS A 39 -10.37 3.77 8.45
N TYR A 40 -11.57 3.85 7.87
CA TYR A 40 -12.11 2.80 7.00
C TYR A 40 -11.48 2.78 5.61
N GLY A 41 -11.12 3.92 5.04
CA GLY A 41 -10.45 3.99 3.74
C GLY A 41 -9.08 3.31 3.75
N ILE A 42 -8.30 3.50 4.81
CA ILE A 42 -7.03 2.79 5.00
C ILE A 42 -7.28 1.29 5.27
N LEU A 43 -8.34 0.94 6.00
CA LEU A 43 -8.70 -0.47 6.21
C LEU A 43 -9.08 -1.15 4.88
N TRP A 44 -9.94 -0.53 4.06
CA TRP A 44 -10.28 -0.97 2.71
C TRP A 44 -9.04 -1.05 1.81
N GLY A 45 -8.12 -0.10 1.96
CA GLY A 45 -6.83 -0.12 1.31
C GLY A 45 -6.03 -1.39 1.59
N ASN A 46 -5.94 -1.79 2.86
CA ASN A 46 -5.26 -3.01 3.26
C ASN A 46 -6.03 -4.27 2.81
N ILE A 47 -7.37 -4.28 2.88
CA ILE A 47 -8.19 -5.41 2.39
C ILE A 47 -7.97 -5.61 0.90
N CYS A 48 -8.17 -4.55 0.10
CA CYS A 48 -8.04 -4.62 -1.35
C CYS A 48 -6.60 -4.92 -1.76
N GLY A 49 -5.61 -4.25 -1.15
CA GLY A 49 -4.21 -4.52 -1.37
C GLY A 49 -3.84 -5.97 -1.03
N GLY A 50 -4.36 -6.51 0.06
CA GLY A 50 -4.18 -7.90 0.47
C GLY A 50 -4.79 -8.89 -0.52
N LEU A 51 -5.99 -8.62 -1.03
CA LEU A 51 -6.63 -9.43 -2.08
C LEU A 51 -5.83 -9.39 -3.39
N VAL A 52 -5.38 -8.21 -3.81
CA VAL A 52 -4.52 -8.05 -4.99
C VAL A 52 -3.23 -8.85 -4.82
N THR A 53 -2.54 -8.72 -3.68
CA THR A 53 -1.32 -9.50 -3.44
C THR A 53 -1.58 -10.99 -3.37
N LEU A 54 -2.70 -11.43 -2.77
CA LEU A 54 -3.07 -12.84 -2.74
C LEU A 54 -3.24 -13.41 -4.15
N LEU A 55 -3.94 -12.70 -5.03
CA LEU A 55 -4.16 -13.11 -6.42
C LEU A 55 -2.89 -13.07 -7.27
N LEU A 56 -1.95 -12.18 -6.96
CA LEU A 56 -0.66 -12.07 -7.65
C LEU A 56 0.39 -13.03 -7.08
N PHE A 57 0.28 -13.41 -5.80
CA PHE A 57 1.22 -14.26 -5.07
C PHE A 57 1.35 -15.66 -5.66
N VAL A 58 0.30 -16.15 -6.32
CA VAL A 58 0.24 -17.49 -6.94
C VAL A 58 1.36 -17.71 -7.99
N THR A 59 2.03 -16.64 -8.45
CA THR A 59 3.12 -16.72 -9.43
C THR A 59 4.46 -16.26 -8.84
N GLY A 60 5.50 -17.11 -8.87
CA GLY A 60 6.89 -16.69 -8.57
C GLY A 60 7.47 -17.13 -7.22
N PHE A 61 6.93 -18.17 -6.58
CA PHE A 61 7.43 -18.66 -5.29
C PHE A 61 8.93 -18.98 -5.25
N ARG A 62 9.50 -19.43 -6.37
CA ARG A 62 10.93 -19.79 -6.47
C ARG A 62 11.87 -18.59 -6.41
N ASP A 63 11.39 -17.40 -6.77
CA ASP A 63 12.19 -16.17 -6.78
C ASP A 63 12.11 -15.41 -5.44
N ILE A 64 11.41 -15.97 -4.44
CA ILE A 64 11.27 -15.36 -3.12
C ILE A 64 12.58 -15.50 -2.33
N ASN A 65 13.11 -14.37 -1.86
CA ASN A 65 14.20 -14.37 -0.89
C ASN A 65 13.66 -14.50 0.53
N TRP A 66 13.56 -15.74 1.01
CA TRP A 66 13.03 -16.06 2.34
C TRP A 66 13.84 -15.47 3.50
N TYR A 67 15.15 -15.30 3.34
CA TYR A 67 16.00 -14.69 4.37
C TYR A 67 15.60 -13.22 4.60
N ARG A 68 15.51 -12.45 3.51
CA ARG A 68 15.08 -11.04 3.55
C ARG A 68 13.64 -10.90 4.01
N PHE A 69 12.73 -11.76 3.53
CA PHE A 69 11.34 -11.80 3.99
C PHE A 69 11.25 -11.95 5.52
N ARG A 70 11.96 -12.94 6.11
CA ARG A 70 11.91 -13.19 7.55
C ARG A 70 12.44 -12.01 8.36
N LEU A 71 13.55 -11.40 7.95
CA LEU A 71 14.12 -10.23 8.64
C LEU A 71 13.19 -9.01 8.57
N LEU A 72 12.63 -8.74 7.38
CA LEU A 72 11.66 -7.65 7.21
C LEU A 72 10.40 -7.90 8.03
N MET A 73 9.92 -9.14 8.09
CA MET A 73 8.74 -9.48 8.87
C MET A 73 9.02 -9.37 10.37
N PHE A 74 10.17 -9.84 10.83
CA PHE A 74 10.59 -9.77 12.23
C PHE A 74 10.57 -8.32 12.75
N SER A 75 11.10 -7.36 11.98
CA SER A 75 11.09 -5.95 12.37
C SER A 75 9.75 -5.25 12.11
N ALA A 76 8.97 -5.69 11.12
CA ALA A 76 7.66 -5.12 10.83
C ALA A 76 6.60 -5.47 11.88
N LEU A 77 6.66 -6.66 12.48
CA LEU A 77 5.68 -7.10 13.49
C LEU A 77 5.47 -6.09 14.62
N PRO A 78 6.50 -5.67 15.38
CA PRO A 78 6.30 -4.71 16.47
C PRO A 78 5.76 -3.37 15.95
N ALA A 79 6.22 -2.91 14.78
CA ALA A 79 5.72 -1.70 14.14
C ALA A 79 4.22 -1.78 13.80
N LEU A 80 3.77 -2.89 13.21
CA LEU A 80 2.37 -3.11 12.83
C LEU A 80 1.46 -3.03 14.04
N PHE A 81 1.76 -3.79 15.10
CA PHE A 81 0.96 -3.81 16.32
C PHE A 81 1.01 -2.47 17.05
N ALA A 82 2.21 -1.93 17.30
CA ALA A 82 2.36 -0.67 18.02
C ALA A 82 1.62 0.47 17.32
N THR A 83 1.69 0.53 15.98
CA THR A 83 0.96 1.52 15.19
C THR A 83 -0.55 1.35 15.33
N VAL A 84 -1.10 0.14 15.11
CA VAL A 84 -2.56 -0.07 15.20
C VAL A 84 -3.10 0.27 16.59
N VAL A 85 -2.38 -0.13 17.65
CA VAL A 85 -2.76 0.20 19.04
C VAL A 85 -2.71 1.71 19.29
N THR A 86 -1.66 2.38 18.84
CA THR A 86 -1.50 3.83 19.01
C THR A 86 -2.63 4.59 18.30
N LEU A 87 -2.98 4.18 17.09
CA LEU A 87 -4.02 4.83 16.28
C LEU A 87 -5.43 4.76 16.89
N ARG A 88 -5.67 3.86 17.85
CA ARG A 88 -6.95 3.81 18.57
C ARG A 88 -7.19 5.06 19.42
N PHE A 89 -6.13 5.73 19.86
CA PHE A 89 -6.21 6.89 20.75
C PHE A 89 -6.12 8.23 20.01
N VAL A 90 -5.96 8.22 18.69
CA VAL A 90 -5.80 9.44 17.89
C VAL A 90 -7.15 9.85 17.29
N PRO A 91 -7.63 11.08 17.53
CA PRO A 91 -8.85 11.58 16.89
C PRO A 91 -8.73 11.67 15.36
N ASP A 92 -9.82 11.41 14.64
CA ASP A 92 -9.88 11.34 13.17
C ASP A 92 -9.24 12.54 12.45
N ARG A 93 -9.45 13.75 12.95
CA ARG A 93 -8.92 14.99 12.35
C ARG A 93 -7.40 15.06 12.44
N THR A 94 -6.86 14.70 13.60
CA THR A 94 -5.41 14.63 13.85
C THR A 94 -4.79 13.52 13.02
N PHE A 95 -5.45 12.35 12.95
CA PHE A 95 -4.98 11.21 12.17
C PHE A 95 -4.86 11.55 10.68
N SER A 96 -5.85 12.24 10.11
CA SER A 96 -5.84 12.64 8.70
C SER A 96 -4.67 13.56 8.33
N ILE A 97 -4.31 14.49 9.22
CA ILE A 97 -3.13 15.37 9.04
C ILE A 97 -1.83 14.55 9.07
N PHE A 98 -1.68 13.67 10.07
CA PHE A 98 -0.51 12.80 10.17
C PHE A 98 -0.36 11.90 8.94
N VAL A 99 -1.46 11.30 8.47
CA VAL A 99 -1.50 10.50 7.25
C VAL A 99 -1.02 11.30 6.03
N GLY A 100 -1.50 12.53 5.86
CA GLY A 100 -1.06 13.41 4.77
C GLY A 100 0.44 13.72 4.82
N ILE A 101 0.96 14.08 6.00
CA ILE A 101 2.40 14.35 6.21
C ILE A 101 3.24 13.10 5.91
N ILE A 102 2.80 11.94 6.37
CA ILE A 102 3.47 10.67 6.14
C ILE A 102 3.47 10.32 4.65
N MET A 103 2.37 10.52 3.94
CA MET A 103 2.30 10.33 2.49
C MET A 103 3.26 11.25 1.74
N LEU A 104 3.41 12.52 2.14
CA LEU A 104 4.42 13.41 1.56
C LEU A 104 5.84 12.96 1.86
N ALA A 105 6.12 12.58 3.11
CA ALA A 105 7.43 12.05 3.49
C ALA A 105 7.78 10.79 2.67
N MET A 106 6.80 9.93 2.39
CA MET A 106 6.96 8.77 1.49
C MET A 106 7.34 9.20 0.07
N VAL A 107 6.62 10.16 -0.51
CA VAL A 107 6.91 10.67 -1.87
C VAL A 107 8.32 11.26 -1.91
N PHE A 108 8.66 12.11 -0.94
CA PHE A 108 10.00 12.68 -0.80
C PHE A 108 11.05 11.57 -0.70
N PHE A 109 10.88 10.62 0.22
CA PHE A 109 11.79 9.50 0.40
C PHE A 109 11.96 8.68 -0.89
N SER A 110 10.90 8.51 -1.67
CA SER A 110 10.95 7.78 -2.95
C SER A 110 11.76 8.49 -4.04
N ILE A 111 11.83 9.83 -4.00
CA ILE A 111 12.65 10.66 -4.92
C ILE A 111 14.13 10.60 -4.53
N PHE A 112 14.45 10.58 -3.23
CA PHE A 112 15.83 10.56 -2.74
C PHE A 112 16.40 9.14 -2.57
N ALA A 113 15.55 8.12 -2.59
CA ALA A 113 15.92 6.70 -2.52
C ALA A 113 17.10 6.28 -3.43
N PRO A 114 17.20 6.74 -4.69
CA PRO A 114 18.29 6.37 -5.58
C PRO A 114 19.67 6.91 -5.14
N ARG A 115 19.71 7.87 -4.20
CA ARG A 115 20.95 8.49 -3.70
C ARG A 115 21.48 7.83 -2.43
N PHE A 116 20.77 6.86 -1.86
CA PHE A 116 21.23 6.19 -0.64
C PHE A 116 22.39 5.24 -0.93
N ARG A 117 23.42 5.28 -0.09
CA ARG A 117 24.55 4.35 -0.14
C ARG A 117 24.07 2.93 0.17
N ALA A 118 24.87 1.94 -0.23
CA ALA A 118 24.61 0.55 0.11
C ALA A 118 24.59 0.38 1.64
N ILE A 119 23.58 -0.32 2.15
CA ILE A 119 23.39 -0.60 3.59
C ILE A 119 23.49 -2.12 3.79
N PRO A 120 24.04 -2.61 4.91
CA PRO A 120 24.03 -4.03 5.24
C PRO A 120 22.60 -4.61 5.24
N VAL A 121 22.43 -5.81 4.70
CA VAL A 121 21.13 -6.48 4.56
C VAL A 121 20.41 -6.62 5.90
N PHE A 122 21.13 -6.97 6.96
CA PHE A 122 20.54 -7.15 8.29
C PHE A 122 19.97 -5.83 8.84
N SER A 123 20.83 -4.80 9.03
CA SER A 123 20.41 -3.51 9.56
C SER A 123 19.37 -2.82 8.66
N GLY A 124 19.53 -2.93 7.34
CA GLY A 124 18.55 -2.44 6.37
C GLY A 124 17.19 -3.14 6.53
N SER A 125 17.15 -4.46 6.64
CA SER A 125 15.88 -5.19 6.85
C SER A 125 15.19 -4.77 8.15
N LEU A 126 15.96 -4.48 9.21
CA LEU A 126 15.37 -4.04 10.47
C LEU A 126 14.70 -2.66 10.32
N ILE A 127 15.41 -1.69 9.76
CA ILE A 127 14.90 -0.31 9.60
C ILE A 127 13.74 -0.29 8.61
N PHE A 128 13.93 -0.85 7.41
CA PHE A 128 12.93 -0.76 6.34
C PHE A 128 11.75 -1.70 6.56
N GLY A 129 11.93 -2.82 7.27
CA GLY A 129 10.83 -3.67 7.70
C GLY A 129 9.96 -2.98 8.75
N PHE A 130 10.58 -2.37 9.76
CA PHE A 130 9.87 -1.56 10.76
C PHE A 130 9.09 -0.41 10.10
N LEU A 131 9.76 0.42 9.29
CA LEU A 131 9.12 1.51 8.55
C LEU A 131 8.02 0.99 7.62
N GLY A 132 8.26 -0.12 6.92
CA GLY A 132 7.29 -0.75 6.05
C GLY A 132 6.02 -1.19 6.78
N GLY A 133 6.17 -1.82 7.94
CA GLY A 133 5.07 -2.23 8.79
C GLY A 133 4.26 -1.03 9.28
N MET A 134 4.95 0.00 9.81
CA MET A 134 4.30 1.24 10.23
C MET A 134 3.48 1.87 9.09
N MET A 135 4.08 1.98 7.90
CA MET A 135 3.42 2.59 6.74
C MET A 135 2.22 1.78 6.24
N SER A 136 2.28 0.45 6.30
CA SER A 136 1.10 -0.37 6.00
C SER A 136 -0.06 -0.09 6.95
N ALA A 137 0.23 0.03 8.24
CA ALA A 137 -0.78 0.31 9.25
C ALA A 137 -1.33 1.76 9.18
N LEU A 138 -0.45 2.75 8.95
CA LEU A 138 -0.78 4.17 8.86
C LEU A 138 -1.55 4.51 7.59
N VAL A 139 -1.09 4.04 6.43
CA VAL A 139 -1.55 4.53 5.12
C VAL A 139 -1.79 3.43 4.09
N ALA A 140 -1.83 2.16 4.50
CA ALA A 140 -2.05 1.01 3.61
C ALA A 140 -1.07 0.93 2.43
N GLN A 141 0.14 1.50 2.60
CA GLN A 141 1.10 1.62 1.52
C GLN A 141 2.54 1.55 2.04
N SER A 142 3.25 0.49 1.68
CA SER A 142 4.67 0.29 2.04
C SER A 142 5.60 0.20 0.82
N GLY A 143 5.06 0.29 -0.40
CA GLY A 143 5.79 0.17 -1.67
C GLY A 143 7.05 1.04 -1.78
N PRO A 144 6.95 2.38 -1.60
CA PRO A 144 8.11 3.27 -1.67
C PRO A 144 9.24 2.92 -0.69
N VAL A 145 8.91 2.57 0.55
CA VAL A 145 9.89 2.12 1.57
C VAL A 145 10.63 0.89 1.08
N MET A 146 9.88 -0.09 0.57
CA MET A 146 10.48 -1.34 0.09
C MET A 146 11.28 -1.13 -1.19
N ALA A 147 10.84 -0.24 -2.09
CA ALA A 147 11.60 0.12 -3.29
C ALA A 147 12.91 0.83 -2.95
N ALA A 148 12.94 1.63 -1.89
CA ALA A 148 14.17 2.22 -1.40
C ALA A 148 15.09 1.16 -0.77
N TYR A 149 14.55 0.24 0.02
CA TYR A 149 15.30 -0.88 0.58
C TYR A 149 15.92 -1.77 -0.51
N SER A 150 15.15 -2.08 -1.55
CA SER A 150 15.59 -2.93 -2.65
C SER A 150 16.71 -2.29 -3.47
N GLN A 151 16.71 -0.95 -3.56
CA GLN A 151 17.79 -0.20 -4.20
C GLN A 151 19.07 -0.22 -3.37
N THR A 152 18.99 0.00 -2.05
CA THR A 152 20.16 0.00 -1.16
C THR A 152 20.79 -1.39 -0.99
N THR A 153 20.01 -2.45 -1.21
CA THR A 153 20.48 -3.85 -1.13
C THR A 153 20.49 -4.60 -2.47
N ARG A 154 20.37 -3.85 -3.58
CA ARG A 154 20.57 -4.28 -4.98
C ARG A 154 19.74 -5.50 -5.42
N TRP A 155 18.44 -5.49 -5.18
CA TRP A 155 17.56 -6.58 -5.58
C TRP A 155 17.32 -6.54 -7.10
N THR A 156 17.17 -7.72 -7.70
CA THR A 156 16.65 -7.79 -9.06
C THR A 156 15.15 -7.49 -9.08
N GLN A 157 14.60 -7.02 -10.20
CA GLN A 157 13.17 -6.74 -10.31
C GLN A 157 12.30 -8.00 -10.06
N ARG A 158 12.80 -9.19 -10.44
CA ARG A 158 12.11 -10.47 -10.22
C ARG A 158 12.06 -10.81 -8.72
N GLU A 159 13.21 -10.77 -8.05
CA GLU A 159 13.31 -11.00 -6.60
C GLU A 159 12.44 -10.01 -5.81
N PHE A 160 12.44 -8.73 -6.22
CA PHE A 160 11.60 -7.68 -5.65
C PHE A 160 10.11 -7.98 -5.79
N ALA A 161 9.66 -8.19 -7.02
CA ALA A 161 8.25 -8.45 -7.27
C ALA A 161 7.77 -9.72 -6.54
N ALA A 162 8.59 -10.77 -6.48
CA ALA A 162 8.27 -12.03 -5.82
C ALA A 162 8.27 -11.93 -4.29
N THR A 163 9.30 -11.34 -3.69
CA THR A 163 9.46 -11.26 -2.22
C THR A 163 8.45 -10.30 -1.58
N LEU A 164 8.01 -9.26 -2.29
CA LEU A 164 7.03 -8.32 -1.76
C LEU A 164 5.60 -8.86 -1.71
N GLN A 165 5.21 -9.81 -2.58
CA GLN A 165 3.86 -10.38 -2.52
C GLN A 165 3.53 -11.02 -1.16
N PRO A 166 4.33 -11.99 -0.64
CA PRO A 166 4.05 -12.57 0.67
C PRO A 166 4.20 -11.54 1.79
N LEU A 167 5.17 -10.62 1.69
CA LEU A 167 5.40 -9.60 2.70
C LEU A 167 4.18 -8.68 2.87
N PHE A 168 3.68 -8.14 1.75
CA PHE A 168 2.50 -7.29 1.75
C PHE A 168 1.24 -8.07 2.10
N LEU A 169 1.11 -9.33 1.68
CA LEU A 169 0.00 -10.17 2.13
C LEU A 169 0.00 -10.30 3.66
N CYS A 170 1.14 -10.61 4.27
CA CYS A 170 1.28 -10.68 5.73
C CYS A 170 0.97 -9.33 6.39
N PHE A 171 1.52 -8.22 5.89
CA PHE A 171 1.25 -6.89 6.43
C PHE A 171 -0.24 -6.58 6.40
N ASN A 172 -0.88 -6.74 5.23
CA ASN A 172 -2.30 -6.46 5.05
C ASN A 172 -3.16 -7.33 5.97
N VAL A 173 -2.90 -8.64 6.05
CA VAL A 173 -3.64 -9.56 6.94
C VAL A 173 -3.48 -9.12 8.39
N ILE A 174 -2.26 -8.86 8.87
CA ILE A 174 -1.99 -8.45 10.25
C ILE A 174 -2.65 -7.10 10.56
N VAL A 175 -2.58 -6.12 9.66
CA VAL A 175 -3.22 -4.81 9.86
C VAL A 175 -4.74 -4.95 9.92
N VAL A 176 -5.33 -5.69 8.97
CA VAL A 176 -6.79 -5.87 8.91
C VAL A 176 -7.29 -6.58 10.16
N THR A 177 -6.68 -7.71 10.53
CA THR A 177 -7.07 -8.44 11.74
C THR A 177 -6.87 -7.59 12.98
N SER A 178 -5.75 -6.87 13.10
CA SER A 178 -5.49 -6.03 14.26
C SER A 178 -6.47 -4.84 14.37
N LYS A 179 -6.82 -4.20 13.25
CA LYS A 179 -7.78 -3.08 13.24
C LYS A 179 -9.21 -3.51 13.55
N VAL A 180 -9.61 -4.71 13.10
CA VAL A 180 -10.90 -5.29 13.45
C VAL A 180 -10.91 -5.67 14.95
N TRP A 181 -9.95 -6.49 15.39
CA TRP A 181 -9.97 -7.05 16.75
C TRP A 181 -9.65 -6.03 17.85
N PHE A 182 -8.64 -5.18 17.64
CA PHE A 182 -8.18 -4.23 18.68
C PHE A 182 -8.63 -2.79 18.40
N GLY A 183 -8.85 -2.45 17.14
CA GLY A 183 -9.23 -1.09 16.70
C GLY A 183 -10.74 -0.83 16.65
N GLY A 184 -11.58 -1.84 16.87
CA GLY A 184 -13.05 -1.69 16.91
C GLY A 184 -13.70 -1.45 15.54
N GLN A 185 -12.98 -1.67 14.43
CA GLN A 185 -13.46 -1.41 13.07
C GLN A 185 -14.28 -2.58 12.50
N ASN A 186 -15.16 -3.16 13.32
CA ASN A 186 -15.95 -4.36 12.98
C ASN A 186 -16.99 -4.10 11.88
N ALA A 187 -17.44 -2.84 11.76
CA ALA A 187 -18.43 -2.39 10.80
C ALA A 187 -17.84 -2.10 9.39
N VAL A 188 -16.65 -2.60 9.08
CA VAL A 188 -16.00 -2.33 7.78
C VAL A 188 -16.85 -2.77 6.59
N LEU A 189 -17.51 -3.92 6.66
CA LEU A 189 -18.33 -4.44 5.56
C LEU A 189 -19.61 -3.61 5.32
N THR A 190 -20.05 -2.84 6.32
CA THR A 190 -21.19 -1.93 6.22
C THR A 190 -20.77 -0.48 5.97
N SER A 191 -19.46 -0.18 5.96
CA SER A 191 -18.95 1.19 5.74
C SER A 191 -19.07 1.67 4.29
N LEU A 192 -19.28 0.76 3.33
CA LEU A 192 -19.55 1.06 1.93
C LEU A 192 -20.82 0.34 1.46
N PRO A 193 -21.57 0.91 0.49
CA PRO A 193 -22.70 0.21 -0.10
C PRO A 193 -22.30 -1.12 -0.76
N ALA A 194 -23.13 -2.14 -0.64
CA ALA A 194 -22.87 -3.47 -1.21
C ALA A 194 -22.54 -3.46 -2.72
N PRO A 195 -23.23 -2.66 -3.58
CA PRO A 195 -22.86 -2.55 -4.99
C PRO A 195 -21.44 -2.02 -5.20
N THR A 196 -20.98 -1.12 -4.33
CA THR A 196 -19.63 -0.56 -4.37
C THR A 196 -18.58 -1.62 -4.04
N ILE A 197 -18.85 -2.44 -3.02
CA ILE A 197 -17.97 -3.56 -2.65
C ILE A 197 -17.89 -4.57 -3.80
N ALA A 198 -19.03 -4.94 -4.40
CA ALA A 198 -19.05 -5.85 -5.54
C ALA A 198 -18.26 -5.30 -6.74
N ALA A 199 -18.39 -3.99 -7.04
CA ALA A 199 -17.65 -3.34 -8.10
C ALA A 199 -16.13 -3.30 -7.83
N ILE A 200 -15.72 -3.03 -6.58
CA ILE A 200 -14.31 -3.09 -6.14
C ILE A 200 -13.74 -4.49 -6.35
N LEU A 201 -14.46 -5.53 -5.90
CA LEU A 201 -14.03 -6.92 -6.09
C LEU A 201 -13.93 -7.30 -7.57
N GLY A 202 -14.91 -6.90 -8.38
CA GLY A 202 -14.88 -7.08 -9.83
C GLY A 202 -13.68 -6.38 -10.47
N ALA A 203 -13.40 -5.14 -10.09
CA ALA A 203 -12.24 -4.38 -10.56
C ALA A 203 -10.90 -5.02 -10.18
N ILE A 204 -10.78 -5.61 -8.99
CA ILE A 204 -9.58 -6.34 -8.57
C ILE A 204 -9.38 -7.59 -9.44
N LEU A 205 -10.45 -8.37 -9.68
CA LEU A 205 -10.37 -9.58 -10.51
C LEU A 205 -9.98 -9.23 -11.95
N VAL A 206 -10.71 -8.30 -12.58
CA VAL A 206 -10.45 -7.83 -13.95
C VAL A 206 -9.06 -7.21 -14.04
N GLY A 207 -8.71 -6.32 -13.13
CA GLY A 207 -7.42 -5.64 -13.08
C GLY A 207 -6.26 -6.61 -12.95
N THR A 208 -6.41 -7.69 -12.18
CA THR A 208 -5.37 -8.72 -12.05
C THR A 208 -5.14 -9.46 -13.36
N VAL A 209 -6.21 -9.83 -14.07
CA VAL A 209 -6.13 -10.47 -15.39
C VAL A 209 -5.48 -9.54 -16.41
N VAL A 210 -5.94 -8.29 -16.46
CA VAL A 210 -5.38 -7.24 -17.35
C VAL A 210 -3.91 -7.00 -17.05
N ALA A 211 -3.51 -6.94 -15.77
CA ALA A 211 -2.11 -6.77 -15.40
C ALA A 211 -1.22 -7.92 -15.90
N ARG A 212 -1.68 -9.17 -15.75
CA ARG A 212 -0.94 -10.35 -16.25
C ARG A 212 -0.77 -10.30 -17.77
N TRP A 213 -1.77 -9.83 -18.50
CA TRP A 213 -1.69 -9.63 -19.94
C TRP A 213 -0.73 -8.49 -20.31
N LEU A 214 -0.86 -7.32 -19.67
CA LEU A 214 -0.01 -6.15 -19.89
C LEU A 214 1.46 -6.38 -19.55
N LYS A 215 1.78 -7.29 -18.61
CA LYS A 215 3.18 -7.66 -18.28
C LYS A 215 3.99 -8.11 -19.51
N LYS A 216 3.34 -8.61 -20.57
CA LYS A 216 4.00 -9.00 -21.81
C LYS A 216 4.52 -7.82 -22.63
N PHE A 217 3.94 -6.64 -22.44
CA PHE A 217 4.19 -5.45 -23.28
C PHE A 217 4.78 -4.27 -22.50
N VAL A 218 4.49 -4.18 -21.19
CA VAL A 218 4.84 -3.02 -20.37
C VAL A 218 6.06 -3.32 -19.50
N LYS A 219 7.10 -2.51 -19.64
CA LYS A 219 8.28 -2.57 -18.75
C LYS A 219 7.87 -2.12 -17.33
N PRO A 220 8.28 -2.83 -16.26
CA PRO A 220 7.92 -2.50 -14.87
C PRO A 220 8.26 -1.07 -14.44
N GLN A 221 9.30 -0.47 -15.03
CA GLN A 221 9.73 0.90 -14.76
C GLN A 221 8.62 1.94 -15.02
N TRP A 222 7.84 1.76 -16.09
CA TRP A 222 6.78 2.70 -16.46
C TRP A 222 5.62 2.64 -15.48
N ALA A 223 5.22 1.42 -15.09
CA ALA A 223 4.19 1.22 -14.08
C ALA A 223 4.61 1.84 -12.74
N ARG A 224 5.89 1.69 -12.35
CA ARG A 224 6.43 2.31 -11.14
C ARG A 224 6.37 3.84 -11.20
N ASN A 225 6.83 4.44 -12.31
CA ASN A 225 6.85 5.89 -12.48
C ASN A 225 5.42 6.48 -12.50
N LEU A 226 4.48 5.81 -13.18
CA LEU A 226 3.07 6.18 -13.17
C LEU A 226 2.51 6.16 -11.75
N ALA A 227 2.81 5.12 -10.98
CA ALA A 227 2.37 5.00 -9.60
C ALA A 227 2.88 6.15 -8.72
N LEU A 228 4.16 6.51 -8.87
CA LEU A 228 4.77 7.61 -8.12
C LEU A 228 4.17 8.97 -8.49
N ALA A 229 3.93 9.21 -9.78
CA ALA A 229 3.26 10.43 -10.23
C ALA A 229 1.86 10.54 -9.63
N LEU A 230 1.05 9.48 -9.74
CA LEU A 230 -0.30 9.45 -9.17
C LEU A 230 -0.31 9.57 -7.64
N ALA A 231 0.64 8.94 -6.94
CA ALA A 231 0.80 9.07 -5.49
C ALA A 231 1.06 10.52 -5.08
N THR A 232 1.93 11.21 -5.83
CA THR A 232 2.28 12.60 -5.59
C THR A 232 1.06 13.50 -5.73
N PHE A 233 0.27 13.31 -6.79
CA PHE A 233 -1.00 14.02 -6.98
C PHE A 233 -2.03 13.70 -5.86
N GLY A 234 -2.18 12.43 -5.48
CA GLY A 234 -3.09 12.01 -4.42
C GLY A 234 -2.73 12.59 -3.05
N ALA A 235 -1.45 12.58 -2.68
CA ALA A 235 -0.96 13.14 -1.42
C ALA A 235 -1.22 14.66 -1.32
N LEU A 236 -0.97 15.40 -2.42
CA LEU A 236 -1.28 16.82 -2.50
C LEU A 236 -2.78 17.08 -2.32
N ARG A 237 -3.63 16.29 -2.98
CA ARG A 237 -5.09 16.40 -2.87
C ARG A 237 -5.60 16.14 -1.45
N VAL A 238 -5.11 15.10 -0.78
CA VAL A 238 -5.49 14.79 0.61
C VAL A 238 -5.14 15.96 1.52
N ILE A 239 -3.94 16.54 1.39
CA ILE A 239 -3.54 17.71 2.18
C ILE A 239 -4.43 18.90 1.92
N ILE A 240 -4.75 19.19 0.66
CA ILE A 240 -5.65 20.29 0.30
C ILE A 240 -7.03 20.06 0.94
N SER A 241 -7.59 18.85 0.89
CA SER A 241 -8.89 18.55 1.49
C SER A 241 -8.92 18.69 3.02
N VAL A 242 -7.79 18.38 3.68
CA VAL A 242 -7.66 18.47 5.14
C VAL A 242 -7.38 19.91 5.60
N CYS A 243 -6.56 20.66 4.86
CA CYS A 243 -6.21 22.05 5.19
C CYS A 243 -7.25 23.07 4.71
N PHE A 244 -7.99 22.78 3.63
CA PHE A 244 -8.97 23.67 3.01
C PHE A 244 -10.28 22.92 2.73
N PRO A 245 -11.12 22.69 3.76
CA PRO A 245 -12.44 22.10 3.56
C PRO A 245 -13.33 23.08 2.78
N GLY A 246 -13.35 22.98 1.45
CA GLY A 246 -14.13 23.86 0.56
C GLY A 246 -13.65 23.99 -0.88
N LEU A 247 -12.47 23.47 -1.23
CA LEU A 247 -11.99 23.44 -2.62
C LEU A 247 -12.37 22.10 -3.30
N PRO A 248 -12.94 22.12 -4.53
CA PRO A 248 -13.35 20.92 -5.26
C PRO A 248 -12.16 20.04 -5.67
#